data_AF-A0A9P4P5C6-F1
#
_entry.id   AF-A0A9P4P5C6-F1
#
_cell.length_a   1.000
_cell.length_b   1.000
_cell.length_c   1.000
_cell.angle_alpha   90.00
_cell.angle_beta   90.00
_cell.angle_gamma   90.00
#
_symmetry.space_group_name_H-M   'P 1'
#
loop_
_entity.id
_entity.type
_entity.pdbx_description
1 polymer ?
#
loop_
_entity_poly.entity_id
_entity_poly.type
_entity_poly.pdbx_seq_one_letter_code
_entity_poly.pdbx_strand_id
1 'polypeptide(L)'
;MHFHKSFLFSFAAIRAAIASPVENAPNLPHPYWTCTRSSGSTSLILRDYAAAVVDRVTTQVHQWNPTGSGYPSFFYPHHRIDWPNKACNVPEKYYDLMKILVSIPVFEDQHFYEWNTEPAPPPGDMRAVYTYPAKTFCGVLLYVNGGSTGEVALCT
;
A
#
# COMPACT_ATOMS: atom_id res chain seq x y z
N MET A 1 3.49 -58.64 53.29
CA MET A 1 2.61 -57.46 53.14
C MET A 1 3.32 -56.41 52.29
N HIS A 2 2.66 -56.03 51.20
CA HIS A 2 2.86 -54.92 50.27
C HIS A 2 4.24 -54.58 49.65
N PHE A 3 4.33 -54.95 48.36
CA PHE A 3 5.14 -54.34 47.30
C PHE A 3 4.58 -52.96 46.91
N HIS A 4 5.43 -51.93 46.82
CA HIS A 4 5.13 -50.72 46.03
C HIS A 4 6.24 -50.49 45.01
N LYS A 5 5.92 -50.80 43.75
CA LYS A 5 6.65 -50.39 42.55
C LYS A 5 6.09 -49.03 42.12
N SER A 6 6.90 -47.98 42.19
CA SER A 6 6.56 -46.69 41.59
C SER A 6 7.03 -46.66 40.15
N PHE A 7 6.07 -46.74 39.23
CA PHE A 7 6.24 -46.46 37.80
C PHE A 7 6.12 -44.94 37.60
N LEU A 8 7.18 -44.28 37.13
CA LEU A 8 7.10 -42.92 36.60
C LEU A 8 6.84 -43.01 35.10
N PHE A 9 5.63 -42.63 34.69
CA PHE A 9 5.26 -42.45 33.28
C PHE A 9 5.69 -41.05 32.83
N SER A 10 6.64 -40.97 31.90
CA SER A 10 6.94 -39.75 31.14
C SER A 10 5.81 -39.47 30.15
N PHE A 11 5.07 -38.37 30.35
CA PHE A 11 4.14 -37.85 29.37
C PHE A 11 4.92 -37.16 28.24
N ALA A 12 5.05 -37.84 27.10
CA ALA A 12 5.44 -37.19 25.85
C ALA A 12 4.21 -36.42 25.31
N ALA A 13 4.25 -35.09 25.37
CA ALA A 13 3.24 -34.25 24.75
C ALA A 13 3.43 -34.25 23.22
N ILE A 14 2.59 -35.01 22.52
CA ILE A 14 2.50 -34.94 21.05
C ILE A 14 1.72 -33.67 20.70
N ARG A 15 2.41 -32.64 20.21
CA ARG A 15 1.76 -31.51 19.51
C ARG A 15 1.35 -31.99 18.12
N ALA A 16 0.11 -32.43 17.99
CA ALA A 16 -0.52 -32.56 16.69
C ALA A 16 -0.70 -31.16 16.10
N ALA A 17 0.06 -30.84 15.05
CA ALA A 17 -0.26 -29.69 14.20
C ALA A 17 -1.55 -30.02 13.45
N ILE A 18 -2.64 -29.37 13.85
CA ILE A 18 -3.91 -29.44 13.14
C ILE A 18 -3.70 -28.61 11.88
N ALA A 19 -3.30 -29.26 10.78
CA ALA A 19 -3.42 -28.66 9.46
C ALA A 19 -4.91 -28.59 9.16
N SER A 20 -5.50 -27.42 9.39
CA SER A 20 -6.86 -27.16 8.95
C SER A 20 -6.94 -27.36 7.44
N PRO A 21 -7.97 -28.04 6.93
CA PRO A 21 -8.20 -28.11 5.50
C PRO A 21 -8.41 -26.68 4.99
N VAL A 22 -7.67 -26.30 3.94
CA VAL A 22 -7.91 -25.06 3.19
C VAL A 22 -9.23 -25.27 2.46
N GLU A 23 -10.32 -25.04 3.18
CA GLU A 23 -11.67 -25.05 2.67
C GLU A 23 -11.83 -23.77 1.85
N ASN A 24 -11.90 -23.94 0.53
CA ASN A 24 -12.42 -23.00 -0.47
C ASN A 24 -12.32 -21.52 -0.07
N ALA A 25 -11.14 -20.92 -0.25
CA ALA A 25 -11.06 -19.47 -0.27
C ALA A 25 -11.99 -18.97 -1.40
N PRO A 26 -12.97 -18.10 -1.11
CA PRO A 26 -13.75 -17.45 -2.16
C PRO A 26 -12.79 -16.77 -3.14
N ASN A 27 -13.23 -16.59 -4.38
CA ASN A 27 -12.49 -15.88 -5.42
C ASN A 27 -12.23 -14.42 -4.96
N LEU A 28 -11.21 -14.24 -4.12
CA LEU A 28 -10.81 -12.97 -3.54
C LEU A 28 -10.18 -12.17 -4.68
N PRO A 29 -10.59 -10.90 -4.88
CA PRO A 29 -9.89 -10.03 -5.82
C PRO A 29 -8.41 -10.07 -5.49
N HIS A 30 -7.57 -10.29 -6.51
CA HIS A 30 -6.15 -10.63 -6.35
C HIS A 30 -5.46 -9.76 -5.27
N PRO A 31 -4.58 -10.33 -4.43
CA PRO A 31 -3.92 -9.60 -3.34
C PRO A 31 -2.96 -8.51 -3.83
N TYR A 32 -2.87 -8.32 -5.15
CA TYR A 32 -2.03 -7.36 -5.83
C TYR A 32 -2.86 -6.31 -6.59
N TRP A 33 -2.29 -5.12 -6.67
CA TRP A 33 -2.52 -4.16 -7.74
C TRP A 33 -1.62 -4.51 -8.92
N THR A 34 -2.18 -4.52 -10.12
CA THR A 34 -1.44 -4.68 -11.38
C THR A 34 -1.29 -3.33 -12.04
N CYS A 35 -0.05 -2.89 -12.21
CA CYS A 35 0.29 -1.61 -12.82
C CYS A 35 0.91 -1.86 -14.21
N THR A 36 0.29 -1.34 -15.27
CA THR A 36 0.75 -1.56 -16.66
C THR A 36 1.35 -0.28 -17.24
N ARG A 37 2.60 -0.36 -17.71
CA ARG A 37 3.29 0.76 -18.39
C ARG A 37 2.88 0.87 -19.85
N SER A 38 3.17 2.01 -20.48
CA SER A 38 2.92 2.23 -21.92
C SER A 38 3.63 1.20 -22.82
N SER A 39 4.73 0.61 -22.35
CA SER A 39 5.46 -0.48 -23.03
C SER A 39 4.73 -1.83 -23.00
N GLY A 40 3.68 -1.96 -22.18
CA GLY A 40 3.00 -3.22 -21.89
C GLY A 40 3.61 -4.03 -20.75
N SER A 41 4.72 -3.60 -20.14
CA SER A 41 5.26 -4.28 -18.96
C SER A 41 4.37 -4.06 -17.73
N THR A 42 4.28 -5.09 -16.89
CA THR A 42 3.44 -5.08 -15.69
C THR A 42 4.30 -5.15 -14.43
N SER A 43 3.83 -4.47 -13.39
CA SER A 43 4.36 -4.50 -12.03
C SER A 43 3.26 -4.93 -11.08
N LEU A 44 3.63 -5.64 -10.01
CA LEU A 44 2.69 -6.10 -8.99
C LEU A 44 3.02 -5.47 -7.64
N ILE A 45 2.01 -4.86 -7.01
CA ILE A 45 2.13 -4.29 -5.65
C ILE A 45 1.12 -4.96 -4.74
N LEU A 46 1.56 -5.45 -3.58
CA LEU A 46 0.63 -5.97 -2.57
C LEU A 46 -0.31 -4.87 -2.08
N ARG A 47 -1.63 -5.15 -2.12
CA ARG A 47 -2.68 -4.20 -1.72
C ARG A 47 -2.50 -3.73 -0.28
N ASP A 48 -2.27 -4.67 0.63
CA ASP A 48 -2.13 -4.39 2.07
C ASP A 48 -0.88 -3.58 2.38
N TYR A 49 0.22 -3.81 1.66
CA TYR A 49 1.44 -3.02 1.79
C TYR A 49 1.19 -1.56 1.41
N ALA A 50 0.56 -1.30 0.26
CA ALA A 50 0.30 0.06 -0.20
C ALA A 50 -0.58 0.85 0.79
N ALA A 51 -1.59 0.21 1.37
CA ALA A 51 -2.41 0.81 2.43
C ALA A 51 -1.60 1.06 3.72
N ALA A 52 -0.79 0.09 4.15
CA ALA A 52 0.05 0.23 5.34
C ALA A 52 1.10 1.34 5.22
N VAL A 53 1.60 1.64 4.02
CA VAL A 53 2.46 2.80 3.78
C VAL A 53 1.73 4.10 4.13
N VAL A 54 0.48 4.26 3.70
CA VAL A 54 -0.34 5.45 3.99
C VAL A 54 -0.58 5.66 5.48
N ASP A 55 -0.80 4.58 6.22
CA ASP A 55 -0.97 4.65 7.67
C ASP A 55 0.30 5.18 8.36
N ARG A 56 1.48 4.77 7.85
CA ARG A 56 2.80 5.06 8.44
C ARG A 56 3.40 6.42 8.08
N VAL A 57 3.01 7.05 6.97
CA VAL A 57 3.58 8.35 6.57
C VAL A 57 3.16 9.46 7.54
N THR A 58 3.90 10.56 7.57
CA THR A 58 3.55 11.75 8.36
C THR A 58 2.22 12.38 7.89
N THR A 59 1.57 13.13 8.78
CA THR A 59 0.46 14.04 8.39
C THR A 59 0.96 15.35 7.80
N GLN A 60 2.28 15.62 7.86
CA GLN A 60 2.90 16.77 7.20
C GLN A 60 2.98 16.49 5.69
N VAL A 61 2.45 17.41 4.88
CA VAL A 61 2.43 17.27 3.41
C VAL A 61 3.23 18.42 2.80
N HIS A 62 4.04 18.10 1.78
CA HIS A 62 5.11 18.94 1.23
C HIS A 62 4.70 20.35 0.76
N GLN A 63 3.43 20.67 0.53
CA GLN A 63 3.04 22.08 0.24
C GLN A 63 2.87 22.97 1.47
N TRP A 64 2.69 22.40 2.66
CA TRP A 64 2.50 23.18 3.89
C TRP A 64 3.76 23.16 4.74
N ASN A 65 4.39 21.99 4.83
CA ASN A 65 5.68 21.81 5.49
C ASN A 65 6.50 20.83 4.65
N PRO A 66 7.54 21.29 3.94
CA PRO A 66 8.35 20.42 3.12
C PRO A 66 9.07 19.40 4.00
N THR A 67 8.96 18.13 3.62
CA THR A 67 9.81 17.05 4.13
C THR A 67 11.10 17.01 3.32
N GLY A 68 12.13 16.33 3.83
CA GLY A 68 13.44 16.26 3.15
C GLY A 68 13.37 15.70 1.72
N SER A 69 12.44 14.78 1.44
CA SER A 69 12.28 14.21 0.10
C SER A 69 11.29 14.95 -0.81
N GLY A 70 10.50 15.87 -0.25
CA GLY A 70 9.33 16.42 -0.92
C GLY A 70 8.08 15.51 -0.91
N TYR A 71 8.10 14.39 -0.17
CA TYR A 71 6.96 13.50 0.03
C TYR A 71 6.59 13.30 1.51
N PRO A 72 5.34 12.95 1.84
CA PRO A 72 4.19 12.86 0.94
C PRO A 72 3.80 14.24 0.37
N SER A 73 3.27 14.26 -0.85
CA SER A 73 2.94 15.49 -1.60
C SER A 73 1.51 15.48 -2.10
N PHE A 74 0.89 16.67 -2.21
CA PHE A 74 -0.44 16.75 -2.81
C PHE A 74 -0.42 16.26 -4.25
N PHE A 75 -1.44 15.48 -4.58
CA PHE A 75 -1.67 14.94 -5.90
C PHE A 75 -2.84 15.67 -6.54
N TYR A 76 -2.61 16.19 -7.74
CA TYR A 76 -3.59 16.94 -8.52
C TYR A 76 -3.88 16.18 -9.80
N PRO A 77 -4.98 15.40 -9.85
CA PRO A 77 -5.36 14.75 -11.08
C PRO A 77 -5.86 15.81 -12.07
N HIS A 78 -5.17 16.00 -13.19
CA HIS A 78 -5.60 16.89 -14.28
C HIS A 78 -6.78 16.33 -15.10
N HIS A 79 -7.30 15.16 -14.72
CA HIS A 79 -8.45 14.50 -15.34
C HIS A 79 -9.19 13.67 -14.29
N ARG A 80 -10.41 13.25 -14.60
CA ARG A 80 -11.19 12.39 -13.70
C ARG A 80 -10.54 11.00 -13.56
N ILE A 81 -10.24 10.63 -12.33
CA ILE A 81 -9.87 9.26 -11.96
C ILE A 81 -11.04 8.66 -11.18
N ASP A 82 -11.57 7.54 -11.67
CA ASP A 82 -12.60 6.78 -10.97
C ASP A 82 -11.96 5.85 -9.95
N TRP A 83 -11.74 6.39 -8.75
CA TRP A 83 -11.14 5.64 -7.66
C TRP A 83 -12.03 4.46 -7.22
N PRO A 84 -11.43 3.30 -6.91
CA PRO A 84 -12.12 2.16 -6.32
C PRO A 84 -12.80 2.52 -5.01
N ASN A 85 -12.13 3.31 -4.17
CA ASN A 85 -12.74 3.89 -2.98
C ASN A 85 -13.56 5.14 -3.35
N LYS A 86 -14.88 5.05 -3.23
CA LYS A 86 -15.80 6.14 -3.59
C LYS A 86 -15.61 7.41 -2.76
N ALA A 87 -15.05 7.33 -1.55
CA ALA A 87 -14.72 8.50 -0.75
C ALA A 87 -13.64 9.40 -1.39
N CYS A 88 -12.86 8.85 -2.34
CA CYS A 88 -11.83 9.59 -3.07
C CYS A 88 -12.35 10.24 -4.36
N ASN A 89 -13.56 9.92 -4.78
CA ASN A 89 -14.17 10.49 -5.98
C ASN A 89 -14.82 11.82 -5.62
N VAL A 90 -14.16 12.93 -5.96
CA VAL A 90 -14.76 14.25 -5.84
C VAL A 90 -15.29 14.75 -7.18
N PRO A 91 -16.27 15.67 -7.17
CA PRO A 91 -16.73 16.33 -8.39
C PRO A 91 -15.58 17.06 -9.09
N GLU A 92 -15.55 17.00 -10.43
CA GLU A 92 -14.49 17.56 -11.28
C GLU A 92 -14.17 19.03 -11.00
N LYS A 93 -15.21 19.86 -10.75
CA LYS A 93 -15.06 21.28 -10.41
C LYS A 93 -14.22 21.55 -9.14
N TYR A 94 -13.87 20.50 -8.39
CA TYR A 94 -13.06 20.59 -7.18
C TYR A 94 -11.66 19.99 -7.32
N TYR A 95 -11.27 19.44 -8.48
CA TYR A 95 -9.95 18.81 -8.67
C TYR A 95 -8.77 19.76 -8.44
N ASP A 96 -8.88 21.01 -8.88
CA ASP A 96 -7.82 22.02 -8.68
C ASP A 96 -7.94 22.78 -7.34
N LEU A 97 -9.12 22.75 -6.72
CA LEU A 97 -9.42 23.57 -5.54
C LEU A 97 -9.25 22.81 -4.22
N MET A 98 -9.28 21.48 -4.26
CA MET A 98 -9.25 20.66 -3.07
C MET A 98 -7.89 19.98 -2.94
N LYS A 99 -7.09 20.43 -1.97
CA LYS A 99 -5.90 19.73 -1.46
C LYS A 99 -6.30 18.46 -0.68
N ILE A 100 -7.03 17.56 -1.34
CA ILE A 100 -7.63 16.38 -0.71
C ILE A 100 -6.89 15.11 -1.03
N LEU A 101 -6.13 15.03 -2.11
CA LEU A 101 -5.39 13.82 -2.44
C LEU A 101 -3.91 14.05 -2.20
N VAL A 102 -3.28 13.06 -1.62
CA VAL A 102 -1.86 13.04 -1.31
C VAL A 102 -1.28 11.75 -1.85
N SER A 103 -0.06 11.83 -2.36
CA SER A 103 0.69 10.70 -2.92
C SER A 103 1.97 10.44 -2.15
N ILE A 104 2.33 9.16 -2.05
CA ILE A 104 3.59 8.68 -1.49
C ILE A 104 4.16 7.56 -2.39
N PRO A 105 5.48 7.53 -2.67
CA PRO A 105 6.12 6.42 -3.35
C PRO A 105 5.86 5.06 -2.71
N VAL A 106 5.67 4.05 -3.55
CA VAL A 106 5.52 2.64 -3.18
C VAL A 106 6.25 1.77 -4.19
N PHE A 107 6.72 0.60 -3.76
CA PHE A 107 7.63 -0.24 -4.54
C PHE A 107 7.20 -1.72 -4.54
N GLU A 108 7.58 -2.45 -5.58
CA GLU A 108 7.25 -3.89 -5.73
C GLU A 108 7.92 -4.77 -4.69
N ASP A 109 9.15 -4.40 -4.29
CA ASP A 109 9.92 -5.05 -3.22
C ASP A 109 9.45 -4.65 -1.81
N GLN A 110 8.45 -3.79 -1.71
CA GLN A 110 7.78 -3.37 -0.49
C GLN A 110 8.66 -2.61 0.51
N HIS A 111 9.79 -2.05 0.08
CA HIS A 111 10.55 -1.18 0.97
C HIS A 111 9.77 0.11 1.26
N PHE A 112 10.03 0.73 2.41
CA PHE A 112 9.38 1.98 2.78
C PHE A 112 10.19 3.16 2.24
N TYR A 113 9.54 4.12 1.59
CA TYR A 113 10.21 5.31 1.09
C TYR A 113 10.70 6.19 2.25
N GLU A 114 11.99 6.53 2.25
CA GLU A 114 12.60 7.41 3.26
C GLU A 114 12.22 8.87 2.99
N TRP A 115 10.98 9.23 3.34
CA TRP A 115 10.39 10.51 2.97
C TRP A 115 11.01 11.72 3.68
N ASN A 116 11.77 11.51 4.76
CA ASN A 116 12.36 12.57 5.57
C ASN A 116 13.88 12.70 5.43
N THR A 117 14.48 12.17 4.37
CA THR A 117 15.93 12.18 4.17
C THR A 117 16.34 13.11 3.04
N GLU A 118 17.54 13.68 3.19
CA GLU A 118 18.25 14.45 2.16
C GLU A 118 19.65 13.85 1.96
N PRO A 119 20.09 13.60 0.71
CA PRO A 119 19.36 13.80 -0.54
C PRO A 119 18.14 12.86 -0.67
N ALA A 120 17.10 13.34 -1.37
CA ALA A 120 15.89 12.57 -1.60
C ALA A 120 16.21 11.28 -2.39
N PRO A 121 15.80 10.09 -1.92
CA PRO A 121 15.98 8.87 -2.68
C PRO A 121 15.09 8.89 -3.94
N PRO A 122 15.45 8.18 -5.01
CA PRO A 122 14.62 8.08 -6.21
C PRO A 122 13.22 7.54 -5.86
N PRO A 123 12.13 8.25 -6.17
CA PRO A 123 10.78 7.87 -5.72
C PRO A 123 10.15 6.76 -6.58
N GLY A 124 10.81 6.25 -7.61
CA GLY A 124 10.21 5.32 -8.57
C GLY A 124 8.96 5.89 -9.26
N ASP A 125 8.22 5.02 -9.95
CA ASP A 125 7.09 5.35 -10.82
C ASP A 125 5.71 5.05 -10.24
N MET A 126 5.61 4.37 -9.10
CA MET A 126 4.33 4.05 -8.47
C MET A 126 4.06 4.91 -7.24
N ARG A 127 2.79 5.27 -7.03
CA ARG A 127 2.33 6.09 -5.91
C ARG A 127 1.11 5.46 -5.25
N ALA A 128 1.14 5.29 -3.94
CA ALA A 128 -0.09 5.14 -3.17
C ALA A 128 -0.75 6.51 -3.01
N VAL A 129 -2.06 6.57 -3.26
CA VAL A 129 -2.84 7.80 -3.15
C VAL A 129 -3.88 7.68 -2.04
N TYR A 130 -4.03 8.74 -1.27
CA TYR A 130 -4.92 8.78 -0.13
C TYR A 130 -5.50 10.17 0.12
N THR A 131 -6.55 10.24 0.94
CA THR A 131 -7.19 11.52 1.27
C THR A 131 -6.49 12.29 2.39
N TYR A 132 -6.50 13.61 2.35
CA TYR A 132 -6.03 14.49 3.44
C TYR A 132 -7.21 15.23 4.09
N PRO A 133 -7.25 15.36 5.43
CA PRO A 133 -6.32 14.80 6.42
C PRO A 133 -6.65 13.36 6.84
N ALA A 134 -7.74 12.77 6.33
CA ALA A 134 -8.32 11.54 6.86
C ALA A 134 -7.49 10.26 6.59
N LYS A 135 -6.53 10.30 5.66
CA LYS A 135 -5.71 9.15 5.24
C LYS A 135 -6.47 7.96 4.65
N THR A 136 -7.70 8.17 4.19
CA THR A 136 -8.44 7.14 3.46
C THR A 136 -7.69 6.73 2.20
N PHE A 137 -7.26 5.46 2.11
CA PHE A 137 -6.58 4.91 0.93
C PHE A 137 -7.51 4.89 -0.29
N CYS A 138 -7.01 5.39 -1.42
CA CYS A 138 -7.76 5.53 -2.67
C CYS A 138 -7.38 4.47 -3.70
N GLY A 139 -6.09 4.18 -3.83
CA GLY A 139 -5.55 3.23 -4.81
C GLY A 139 -4.07 3.47 -5.08
N VAL A 140 -3.55 2.78 -6.10
CA VAL A 140 -2.17 2.93 -6.58
C VAL A 140 -2.19 3.50 -8.00
N LEU A 141 -1.35 4.50 -8.24
CA LEU A 141 -1.08 5.04 -9.58
C LEU A 141 0.31 4.64 -10.04
N LEU A 142 0.48 4.62 -11.36
CA LEU A 142 1.75 4.42 -12.06
C LEU A 142 1.97 5.57 -13.04
N TYR A 143 3.15 6.17 -13.06
CA TYR A 143 3.62 7.01 -14.16
C TYR A 143 3.97 6.12 -15.37
N VAL A 144 3.13 6.12 -16.39
CA VAL A 144 3.12 5.07 -17.43
C VAL A 144 4.37 5.03 -18.32
N ASN A 145 5.09 6.15 -18.40
CA ASN A 145 6.35 6.28 -19.14
C ASN A 145 7.59 6.12 -18.23
N GLY A 146 7.40 5.70 -16.99
CA GLY A 146 8.45 5.60 -15.96
C GLY A 146 8.79 6.94 -15.32
N GLY A 147 9.74 6.93 -14.38
CA GLY A 147 10.17 8.14 -13.67
C GLY A 147 9.19 8.55 -12.57
N SER A 148 8.97 9.85 -12.37
CA SER A 148 8.16 10.37 -11.23
C SER A 148 7.19 11.49 -11.61
N THR A 149 7.02 11.73 -12.91
CA THR A 149 6.23 12.83 -13.46
C THR A 149 5.59 12.39 -14.79
N GLY A 150 4.61 13.16 -15.25
CA GLY A 150 3.94 12.92 -16.53
C GLY A 150 2.60 12.18 -16.39
N GLU A 151 2.23 11.45 -17.45
CA GLU A 151 0.97 10.71 -17.53
C GLU A 151 0.90 9.59 -16.49
N VAL A 152 -0.27 9.46 -15.86
CA VAL A 152 -0.54 8.46 -14.83
C VAL A 152 -1.69 7.54 -15.23
N ALA A 153 -1.60 6.28 -14.82
CA ALA A 153 -2.69 5.32 -14.91
C ALA A 153 -2.98 4.70 -13.53
N LEU A 154 -4.25 4.39 -13.29
CA LEU A 154 -4.69 3.65 -12.12
C LEU A 154 -4.34 2.16 -12.29
N CYS A 155 -3.69 1.58 -11.29
CA CYS A 155 -3.45 0.14 -11.25
C CYS A 155 -4.76 -0.61 -10.93
N THR A 156 -4.90 -1.84 -11.43
CA THR A 156 -6.13 -2.65 -11.31
C THR A 156 -6.01 -3.82 -10.35
#